data_AF-L2G5R7-F1
#
_entry.id   AF-L2G5R7-F1
#
_cell.length_a   1.000
_cell.length_b   1.000
_cell.length_c   1.000
_cell.angle_alpha   90.00
_cell.angle_beta   90.00
_cell.angle_gamma   90.00
#
_symmetry.space_group_name_H-M   'P 1'
#
loop_
_entity.id
_entity.type
_entity.pdbx_description
1 polymer ?
#
loop_
_entity_poly.entity_id
_entity_poly.type
_entity_poly.pdbx_seq_one_letter_code
_entity_poly.pdbx_strand_id
1 'polypeptide(L)'
;MALRFLPETAFKSWVTGNAYIKSPGDLMLIYSILAVGVALSGGPKNIANEYAQIAHYAQHRAACSLQLAQARLLLALYYLSLSRLNDANELISGAISASIDLQLNLELEKSNEADLTDFPYGLQKDGYSESRRRTYWACFVLERLSGVFPNRLSILNVKDIFIRLPCDNELFERQAKSDASFFPAAMAMSSKAVIRPLGILAFLVQLVAIWGEAMSELYRAAQSQETDYDAAGFIDTVMEKLIGWRESLPECFTYSSGNMALATQDGTLSTFLTIHLVYLHGLMKIHRHVRTEPIAASVRLQYGTRIHEEATRVLDITGMLEVLLQGRRAPISAPPPFMSYVILEATDVLTAEGSLAEVSVLLDRLAVAGAIVDAAGMVWEEARAHQSAMEQRLDALRALRDRQPSDAPLAGSRVFDHDESKDSKLPAGRCWQMDDPMDTIFPRRMDLVYNRS
;
A
#
# COMPACT_ATOMS: atom_id res chain seq x y z
N MET A 1 5.47 -11.19 2.00
CA MET A 1 4.92 -10.94 0.65
C MET A 1 3.41 -10.80 0.78
N ALA A 2 2.78 -9.80 0.12
CA ALA A 2 1.35 -9.50 0.27
C ALA A 2 0.41 -10.65 -0.18
N LEU A 3 0.92 -11.58 -0.99
CA LEU A 3 0.18 -12.69 -1.56
C LEU A 3 0.59 -14.02 -0.89
N ARG A 4 0.14 -14.27 0.35
CA ARG A 4 0.34 -15.56 1.06
C ARG A 4 -0.90 -16.45 0.93
N PHE A 5 -1.30 -16.78 -0.31
CA PHE A 5 -2.51 -17.56 -0.57
C PHE A 5 -2.28 -19.09 -0.59
N LEU A 6 -1.06 -19.58 -0.35
CA LEU A 6 -0.75 -21.02 -0.20
C LEU A 6 0.00 -21.26 1.12
N PRO A 7 -0.27 -22.38 1.83
CA PRO A 7 0.52 -22.77 2.99
C PRO A 7 1.87 -23.29 2.50
N GLU A 8 2.94 -22.65 2.95
CA GLU A 8 4.30 -22.81 2.42
C GLU A 8 4.78 -24.26 2.55
N THR A 9 4.60 -24.86 3.72
CA THR A 9 5.12 -26.19 4.02
C THR A 9 4.44 -27.27 3.17
N ALA A 10 3.11 -27.27 3.17
CA ALA A 10 2.33 -28.25 2.41
C ALA A 10 2.53 -28.07 0.90
N PHE A 11 2.53 -26.82 0.41
CA PHE A 11 2.73 -26.55 -1.00
C PHE A 11 4.12 -26.97 -1.49
N LYS A 12 5.19 -26.65 -0.74
CA LYS A 12 6.57 -27.07 -1.12
C LYS A 12 6.69 -28.60 -1.17
N SER A 13 6.09 -29.30 -0.21
CA SER A 13 6.05 -30.77 -0.21
C SER A 13 5.34 -31.30 -1.46
N TRP A 14 4.20 -30.71 -1.83
CA TRP A 14 3.46 -31.09 -3.03
C TRP A 14 4.18 -30.76 -4.34
N VAL A 15 4.92 -29.65 -4.42
CA VAL A 15 5.71 -29.28 -5.62
C VAL A 15 6.88 -30.25 -5.80
N THR A 16 7.59 -30.57 -4.72
CA THR A 16 8.78 -31.44 -4.76
C THR A 16 8.41 -32.92 -4.91
N GLY A 17 7.25 -33.34 -4.40
CA GLY A 17 6.65 -34.63 -4.68
C GLY A 17 5.90 -34.68 -6.02
N ASN A 18 5.70 -35.87 -6.59
CA ASN A 18 4.78 -36.09 -7.72
C ASN A 18 5.05 -35.21 -8.96
N ALA A 19 6.32 -35.03 -9.35
CA ALA A 19 6.69 -34.14 -10.46
C ALA A 19 6.03 -34.52 -11.81
N TYR A 20 5.74 -35.79 -12.02
CA TYR A 20 5.17 -36.34 -13.27
C TYR A 20 3.63 -36.28 -13.35
N ILE A 21 2.94 -35.72 -12.34
CA ILE A 21 1.46 -35.68 -12.26
C ILE A 21 0.92 -34.24 -12.23
N LYS A 22 1.74 -33.23 -12.56
CA LYS A 22 1.31 -31.83 -12.52
C LYS A 22 0.47 -31.49 -13.75
N SER A 23 -0.72 -30.93 -13.52
CA SER A 23 -1.57 -30.47 -14.61
C SER A 23 -0.99 -29.21 -15.29
N PRO A 24 -1.46 -28.83 -16.49
CA PRO A 24 -1.06 -27.57 -17.11
C PRO A 24 -1.34 -26.34 -16.23
N GLY A 25 -2.44 -26.35 -15.45
CA GLY A 25 -2.77 -25.27 -14.50
C GLY A 25 -1.79 -25.20 -13.32
N ASP A 26 -1.35 -26.36 -12.84
CA ASP A 26 -0.33 -26.44 -11.78
C ASP A 26 1.01 -25.87 -12.25
N LEU A 27 1.45 -26.25 -13.45
CA LEU A 27 2.69 -25.73 -14.03
C LEU A 27 2.61 -24.22 -14.25
N MET A 28 1.49 -23.70 -14.76
CA MET A 28 1.26 -22.26 -14.90
C MET A 28 1.45 -21.52 -13.57
N LEU A 29 0.86 -22.02 -12.48
CA LEU A 29 1.02 -21.42 -11.16
C LEU A 29 2.47 -21.51 -10.67
N ILE A 30 3.12 -22.66 -10.81
CA ILE A 30 4.52 -22.85 -10.41
C ILE A 30 5.44 -21.89 -11.16
N TYR A 31 5.32 -21.77 -12.49
CA TYR A 31 6.09 -20.81 -13.28
C TYR A 31 5.81 -19.37 -12.87
N SER A 32 4.58 -19.02 -12.50
CA SER A 32 4.23 -17.69 -11.98
C SER A 32 4.94 -17.42 -10.63
N ILE A 33 4.97 -18.41 -9.73
CA ILE A 33 5.67 -18.31 -8.44
C ILE A 33 7.17 -18.14 -8.66
N LEU A 34 7.76 -18.92 -9.57
CA LEU A 34 9.19 -18.83 -9.89
C LEU A 34 9.54 -17.48 -10.52
N ALA A 35 8.72 -16.97 -11.45
CA ALA A 35 8.92 -15.66 -12.06
C ALA A 35 8.99 -14.54 -11.02
N VAL A 36 7.99 -14.48 -10.13
CA VAL A 36 7.94 -13.50 -9.03
C VAL A 36 9.07 -13.74 -8.04
N GLY A 37 9.35 -15.00 -7.69
CA GLY A 37 10.43 -15.35 -6.77
C GLY A 37 11.79 -14.85 -7.25
N VAL A 38 12.12 -15.06 -8.53
CA VAL A 38 13.37 -14.55 -9.13
C VAL A 38 13.34 -13.02 -9.21
N ALA A 39 12.24 -12.41 -9.65
CA ALA A 39 12.15 -10.96 -9.79
C ALA A 39 12.30 -10.23 -8.46
N LEU A 40 11.63 -10.69 -7.41
CA LEU A 40 11.61 -10.02 -6.10
C LEU A 40 12.84 -10.32 -5.25
N SER A 41 13.52 -11.45 -5.47
CA SER A 41 14.78 -11.77 -4.76
C SER A 41 16.03 -11.10 -5.35
N GLY A 42 15.89 -10.26 -6.39
CA GLY A 42 17.02 -9.67 -7.10
C GLY A 42 17.77 -10.66 -7.99
N GLY A 43 17.12 -11.75 -8.40
CA GLY A 43 17.69 -12.74 -9.32
C GLY A 43 17.75 -12.26 -10.78
N PRO A 44 18.25 -13.11 -11.70
CA PRO A 44 18.45 -12.74 -13.10
C PRO A 44 17.13 -12.39 -13.81
N LYS A 45 17.01 -11.14 -14.30
CA LYS A 45 15.78 -10.62 -14.92
C LYS A 45 15.33 -11.43 -16.15
N ASN A 46 16.26 -11.97 -16.93
CA ASN A 46 15.96 -12.82 -18.09
C ASN A 46 15.28 -14.13 -17.68
N ILE A 47 15.74 -14.78 -16.60
CA ILE A 47 15.12 -16.01 -16.09
C ILE A 47 13.71 -15.73 -15.58
N ALA A 48 13.53 -14.64 -14.82
CA ALA A 48 12.21 -14.22 -14.37
C ALA A 48 11.26 -13.98 -15.55
N ASN A 49 11.76 -13.37 -16.63
CA ASN A 49 11.00 -13.11 -17.84
C ASN A 49 10.60 -14.39 -18.58
N GLU A 50 11.52 -15.36 -18.74
CA GLU A 50 11.21 -16.65 -19.37
C GLU A 50 10.09 -17.39 -18.61
N TYR A 51 10.18 -17.47 -17.28
CA TYR A 51 9.14 -18.06 -16.45
C TYR A 51 7.80 -17.30 -16.56
N ALA A 52 7.84 -15.97 -16.55
CA ALA A 52 6.65 -15.14 -16.71
C ALA A 52 5.98 -15.37 -18.08
N GLN A 53 6.77 -15.48 -19.16
CA GLN A 53 6.26 -15.73 -20.51
C GLN A 53 5.58 -17.10 -20.62
N ILE A 54 6.18 -18.15 -20.05
CA ILE A 54 5.59 -19.50 -20.03
C ILE A 54 4.23 -19.48 -19.32
N ALA A 55 4.17 -18.90 -18.12
CA ALA A 55 2.93 -18.77 -17.37
C ALA A 55 1.89 -17.90 -18.10
N HIS A 56 2.32 -16.79 -18.71
CA HIS A 56 1.46 -15.89 -19.47
C HIS A 56 0.86 -16.58 -20.70
N TYR A 57 1.62 -17.42 -21.39
CA TYR A 57 1.10 -18.23 -22.49
C TYR A 57 0.08 -19.27 -21.99
N ALA A 58 0.38 -19.95 -20.88
CA ALA A 58 -0.48 -20.99 -20.33
C ALA A 58 -1.86 -20.47 -19.89
N GLN A 59 -1.94 -19.27 -19.31
CA GLN A 59 -3.22 -18.72 -18.81
C GLN A 59 -4.28 -18.49 -19.91
N HIS A 60 -3.87 -18.27 -21.16
CA HIS A 60 -4.80 -18.05 -22.27
C HIS A 60 -5.59 -19.31 -22.65
N ARG A 61 -5.09 -20.48 -22.24
CA ARG A 61 -5.67 -21.80 -22.54
C ARG A 61 -6.18 -22.50 -21.28
N ALA A 62 -6.03 -21.86 -20.12
CA ALA A 62 -6.43 -22.41 -18.85
C ALA A 62 -7.95 -22.30 -18.65
N ALA A 63 -8.56 -23.36 -18.13
CA ALA A 63 -9.91 -23.28 -17.60
C ALA A 63 -9.93 -22.38 -16.35
N CYS A 64 -11.09 -21.79 -16.07
CA CYS A 64 -11.28 -21.02 -14.84
C CYS A 64 -11.04 -21.91 -13.62
N SER A 65 -10.07 -21.53 -12.80
CA SER A 65 -9.60 -22.33 -11.65
C SER A 65 -8.90 -21.43 -10.64
N LEU A 66 -8.77 -21.92 -9.40
CA LEU A 66 -8.04 -21.19 -8.35
C LEU A 66 -6.59 -20.91 -8.79
N GLN A 67 -5.95 -21.87 -9.47
CA GLN A 67 -4.63 -21.75 -10.09
C GLN A 67 -4.57 -20.55 -11.03
N LEU A 68 -5.59 -20.36 -11.88
CA LEU A 68 -5.63 -19.26 -12.84
C LEU A 68 -5.72 -17.90 -12.14
N ALA A 69 -6.60 -17.76 -11.15
CA ALA A 69 -6.70 -16.52 -10.37
C ALA A 69 -5.37 -16.20 -9.65
N GLN A 70 -4.77 -17.20 -9.00
CA GLN A 70 -3.50 -17.07 -8.29
C GLN A 70 -2.33 -16.75 -9.23
N ALA A 71 -2.25 -17.41 -10.40
CA ALA A 71 -1.23 -17.15 -11.40
C ALA A 71 -1.33 -15.73 -11.95
N ARG A 72 -2.55 -15.25 -12.26
CA ARG A 72 -2.76 -13.87 -12.72
C ARG A 72 -2.36 -12.83 -11.67
N LEU A 73 -2.66 -13.05 -10.39
CA LEU A 73 -2.21 -12.17 -9.30
C LEU A 73 -0.69 -12.12 -9.18
N LEU A 74 -0.02 -13.27 -9.32
CA LEU A 74 1.45 -13.32 -9.30
C LEU A 74 2.06 -12.64 -10.52
N LEU A 75 1.54 -12.91 -11.72
CA LEU A 75 2.00 -12.23 -12.93
C LEU A 75 1.74 -10.72 -12.86
N ALA A 76 0.63 -10.28 -12.28
CA ALA A 76 0.39 -8.86 -12.03
C ALA A 76 1.49 -8.28 -11.14
N LEU A 77 1.86 -8.97 -10.06
CA LEU A 77 2.95 -8.52 -9.18
C LEU A 77 4.31 -8.45 -9.91
N TYR A 78 4.57 -9.39 -10.81
CA TYR A 78 5.74 -9.36 -11.69
C TYR A 78 5.71 -8.12 -12.61
N TYR A 79 4.59 -7.83 -13.26
CA TYR A 79 4.50 -6.64 -14.13
C TYR A 79 4.53 -5.32 -13.35
N LEU A 80 4.00 -5.28 -12.12
CA LEU A 80 4.18 -4.14 -11.20
C LEU A 80 5.66 -3.91 -10.87
N SER A 81 6.45 -4.97 -10.68
CA SER A 81 7.90 -4.83 -10.43
C SER A 81 8.66 -4.23 -11.61
N LEU A 82 8.07 -4.29 -12.81
CA LEU A 82 8.60 -3.70 -14.05
C LEU A 82 7.93 -2.35 -14.42
N SER A 83 7.09 -1.77 -13.55
CA SER A 83 6.26 -0.58 -13.84
C SER A 83 5.39 -0.71 -15.11
N ARG A 84 5.01 -1.93 -15.46
CA ARG A 84 4.09 -2.22 -16.57
C ARG A 84 2.65 -2.22 -16.04
N LEU A 85 2.17 -1.05 -15.64
CA LEU A 85 0.89 -0.89 -14.92
C LEU A 85 -0.33 -1.36 -15.73
N ASN A 86 -0.32 -1.19 -17.05
CA ASN A 86 -1.41 -1.65 -17.91
C ASN A 86 -1.54 -3.17 -17.93
N ASP A 87 -0.42 -3.87 -18.15
CA ASP A 87 -0.38 -5.35 -18.13
C ASP A 87 -0.75 -5.89 -16.75
N ALA A 88 -0.24 -5.25 -15.69
CA ALA A 88 -0.59 -5.62 -14.32
C ALA A 88 -2.10 -5.44 -14.06
N ASN A 89 -2.69 -4.32 -14.50
CA ASN A 89 -4.12 -4.06 -14.33
C ASN A 89 -4.99 -5.03 -15.13
N GLU A 90 -4.58 -5.41 -16.34
CA GLU A 90 -5.27 -6.45 -17.12
C GLU A 90 -5.32 -7.78 -16.35
N LEU A 91 -4.18 -8.19 -15.80
CA LEU A 91 -4.08 -9.43 -15.02
C LEU A 91 -4.85 -9.38 -13.71
N ILE A 92 -4.81 -8.26 -12.98
CA ILE A 92 -5.63 -8.06 -11.77
C ILE A 92 -7.11 -8.18 -12.13
N SER A 93 -7.54 -7.52 -13.20
CA SER A 93 -8.93 -7.57 -13.65
C SER A 93 -9.34 -8.98 -14.07
N GLY A 94 -8.48 -9.69 -14.81
CA GLY A 94 -8.69 -11.09 -15.17
C GLY A 94 -8.67 -12.05 -13.97
N ALA A 95 -7.91 -11.75 -12.92
CA ALA A 95 -7.94 -12.51 -11.67
C ALA A 95 -9.25 -12.29 -10.91
N ILE A 96 -9.74 -11.04 -10.89
CA ILE A 96 -11.04 -10.69 -10.30
C ILE A 96 -12.16 -11.42 -11.02
N SER A 97 -12.19 -11.39 -12.36
CA SER A 97 -13.18 -12.12 -13.15
C SER A 97 -13.17 -13.61 -12.84
N ALA A 98 -12.00 -14.26 -12.86
CA ALA A 98 -11.87 -15.67 -12.48
C ALA A 98 -12.33 -15.94 -11.03
N SER A 99 -12.07 -15.01 -10.11
CA SER A 99 -12.49 -15.15 -8.71
C SER A 99 -14.01 -15.03 -8.53
N ILE A 100 -14.67 -14.19 -9.33
CA ILE A 100 -16.13 -14.06 -9.35
C ILE A 100 -16.76 -15.32 -9.93
N ASP A 101 -16.23 -15.84 -11.05
CA ASP A 101 -16.70 -17.08 -11.68
C ASP A 101 -16.60 -18.29 -10.74
N LEU A 102 -15.56 -18.33 -9.90
CA LEU A 102 -15.36 -19.35 -8.85
C LEU A 102 -16.09 -19.06 -7.54
N GLN A 103 -16.83 -17.95 -7.47
CA GLN A 103 -17.56 -17.51 -6.27
C GLN A 103 -16.66 -17.43 -5.02
N LEU A 104 -15.42 -16.95 -5.18
CA LEU A 104 -14.48 -16.82 -4.06
C LEU A 104 -14.91 -15.75 -3.03
N ASN A 105 -15.92 -14.94 -3.36
CA ASN A 105 -16.57 -14.01 -2.45
C ASN A 105 -17.55 -14.68 -1.47
N LEU A 106 -17.75 -16.00 -1.60
CA LEU A 106 -18.52 -16.85 -0.69
C LEU A 106 -17.60 -17.85 0.03
N GLU A 107 -17.99 -18.26 1.24
CA GLU A 107 -17.35 -19.41 1.91
C GLU A 107 -17.48 -20.68 1.06
N LEU A 108 -16.51 -21.59 1.17
CA LEU A 108 -16.42 -22.80 0.35
C LEU A 108 -17.75 -23.58 0.32
N GLU A 109 -18.39 -23.76 1.48
CA GLU A 109 -19.65 -24.50 1.63
C GLU A 109 -20.85 -23.83 0.94
N LYS A 110 -20.74 -22.58 0.53
CA LYS A 110 -21.79 -21.81 -0.16
C LYS A 110 -21.46 -21.54 -1.63
N SER A 111 -20.31 -22.02 -2.10
CA SER A 111 -19.83 -21.83 -3.47
C SER A 111 -20.20 -23.03 -4.35
N ASN A 112 -19.95 -22.89 -5.65
CA ASN A 112 -20.02 -23.97 -6.63
C ASN A 112 -19.08 -25.17 -6.34
N GLU A 113 -18.11 -25.01 -5.44
CA GLU A 113 -17.16 -26.05 -5.02
C GLU A 113 -17.50 -26.66 -3.65
N ALA A 114 -18.71 -26.48 -3.14
CA ALA A 114 -19.14 -27.00 -1.84
C ALA A 114 -18.99 -28.52 -1.70
N ASP A 115 -19.19 -29.26 -2.81
CA ASP A 115 -19.14 -30.73 -2.86
C ASP A 115 -17.75 -31.29 -3.23
N LEU A 116 -16.73 -30.44 -3.36
CA LEU A 116 -15.38 -30.88 -3.70
C LEU A 116 -14.78 -31.74 -2.57
N THR A 117 -14.32 -32.94 -2.93
CA THR A 117 -13.68 -33.89 -2.00
C THR A 117 -12.17 -33.96 -2.14
N ASP A 118 -11.66 -33.69 -3.34
CA ASP A 118 -10.23 -33.68 -3.66
C ASP A 118 -9.76 -32.24 -3.87
N PHE A 119 -8.91 -31.76 -2.97
CA PHE A 119 -8.47 -30.36 -3.00
C PHE A 119 -7.13 -30.19 -3.74
N PRO A 120 -6.99 -29.13 -4.56
CA PRO A 120 -5.74 -28.77 -5.20
C PRO A 120 -4.55 -28.71 -4.24
N TYR A 121 -3.35 -28.96 -4.79
CA TYR A 121 -2.07 -28.88 -4.09
C TYR A 121 -1.90 -29.86 -2.91
N GLY A 122 -2.73 -30.90 -2.84
CA GLY A 122 -2.73 -31.83 -1.70
C GLY A 122 -3.17 -31.18 -0.40
N LEU A 123 -3.95 -30.10 -0.49
CA LEU A 123 -4.48 -29.42 0.68
C LEU A 123 -5.60 -30.23 1.32
N GLN A 124 -5.85 -29.92 2.59
CA GLN A 124 -7.05 -30.32 3.31
C GLN A 124 -8.14 -29.28 3.09
N LYS A 125 -9.40 -29.64 3.38
CA LYS A 125 -10.56 -28.75 3.21
C LYS A 125 -10.35 -27.36 3.81
N ASP A 126 -9.88 -27.30 5.05
CA ASP A 126 -9.67 -26.02 5.77
C ASP A 126 -8.54 -25.18 5.15
N GLY A 127 -7.43 -25.83 4.75
CA GLY A 127 -6.34 -25.19 4.02
C GLY A 127 -6.78 -24.66 2.65
N TYR A 128 -7.59 -25.42 1.91
CA TYR A 128 -8.16 -24.98 0.64
C TYR A 128 -9.14 -23.81 0.82
N SER A 129 -10.02 -23.88 1.82
CA SER A 129 -10.94 -22.79 2.15
C SER A 129 -10.21 -21.49 2.49
N GLU A 130 -9.15 -21.55 3.30
CA GLU A 130 -8.30 -20.38 3.57
C GLU A 130 -7.55 -19.89 2.32
N SER A 131 -7.04 -20.80 1.48
CA SER A 131 -6.38 -20.46 0.22
C SER A 131 -7.31 -19.67 -0.72
N ARG A 132 -8.58 -20.09 -0.83
CA ARG A 132 -9.64 -19.36 -1.55
C ARG A 132 -9.85 -17.96 -0.98
N ARG A 133 -10.06 -17.85 0.34
CA ARG A 133 -10.27 -16.56 1.02
C ARG A 133 -9.10 -15.61 0.79
N ARG A 134 -7.87 -16.08 0.98
CA ARG A 134 -6.65 -15.27 0.77
C ARG A 134 -6.43 -14.89 -0.68
N THR A 135 -6.87 -15.71 -1.64
CA THR A 135 -6.85 -15.35 -3.07
C THR A 135 -7.81 -14.21 -3.38
N TYR A 136 -9.04 -14.25 -2.84
CA TYR A 136 -9.99 -13.16 -3.00
C TYR A 136 -9.54 -11.87 -2.31
N TRP A 137 -9.02 -11.98 -1.07
CA TRP A 137 -8.44 -10.83 -0.37
C TRP A 137 -7.22 -10.24 -1.06
N ALA A 138 -6.43 -11.07 -1.74
CA ALA A 138 -5.35 -10.61 -2.60
C ALA A 138 -5.86 -9.79 -3.79
N CYS A 139 -6.93 -10.23 -4.47
CA CYS A 139 -7.60 -9.41 -5.49
C CYS A 139 -8.04 -8.05 -4.92
N PHE A 140 -8.68 -8.06 -3.75
CA PHE A 140 -9.16 -6.86 -3.07
C PHE A 140 -8.04 -5.86 -2.74
N VAL A 141 -6.93 -6.36 -2.17
CA VAL A 141 -5.78 -5.54 -1.77
C VAL A 141 -5.01 -5.04 -2.98
N LEU A 142 -4.70 -5.91 -3.94
CA LEU A 142 -3.86 -5.57 -5.09
C LEU A 142 -4.59 -4.61 -6.05
N GLU A 143 -5.91 -4.73 -6.20
CA GLU A 143 -6.71 -3.75 -6.95
C GLU A 143 -6.49 -2.33 -6.41
N ARG A 144 -6.52 -2.16 -5.09
CA ARG A 144 -6.45 -0.85 -4.42
C ARG A 144 -5.03 -0.33 -4.27
N LEU A 145 -4.05 -1.22 -4.05
CA LEU A 145 -2.66 -0.85 -3.79
C LEU A 145 -1.72 -1.05 -4.99
N SER A 146 -2.24 -1.22 -6.20
CA SER A 146 -1.46 -1.39 -7.44
C SER A 146 -0.84 -0.11 -7.99
N GLY A 147 -1.20 1.06 -7.45
CA GLY A 147 -0.78 2.38 -7.96
C GLY A 147 -1.67 2.95 -9.06
N VAL A 148 -2.62 2.17 -9.61
CA VAL A 148 -3.58 2.66 -10.63
C VAL A 148 -4.85 3.24 -10.00
N PHE A 149 -5.19 2.81 -8.79
CA PHE A 149 -6.30 3.35 -8.01
C PHE A 149 -5.87 4.64 -7.29
N PRO A 150 -6.70 5.71 -7.25
CA PRO A 150 -8.13 5.74 -7.58
C PRO A 150 -8.48 6.14 -9.01
N ASN A 151 -7.51 6.47 -9.88
CA ASN A 151 -7.77 6.84 -11.28
C ASN A 151 -8.58 5.78 -12.03
N ARG A 152 -8.32 4.51 -11.72
CA ARG A 152 -9.19 3.38 -12.06
C ARG A 152 -10.02 3.00 -10.85
N LEU A 153 -11.35 3.06 -10.98
CA LEU A 153 -12.29 2.72 -9.91
C LEU A 153 -12.20 1.23 -9.53
N SER A 154 -12.51 0.91 -8.27
CA SER A 154 -12.57 -0.48 -7.81
C SER A 154 -13.70 -1.25 -8.51
N ILE A 155 -13.40 -2.45 -9.02
CA ILE A 155 -14.39 -3.42 -9.52
C ILE A 155 -15.04 -4.12 -8.33
N LEU A 156 -14.25 -4.45 -7.31
CA LEU A 156 -14.76 -5.18 -6.15
C LEU A 156 -15.50 -4.24 -5.20
N ASN A 157 -16.82 -4.43 -5.13
CA ASN A 157 -17.67 -3.75 -4.16
C ASN A 157 -17.59 -4.45 -2.80
N VAL A 158 -17.29 -3.67 -1.77
CA VAL A 158 -17.15 -4.13 -0.38
C VAL A 158 -18.42 -4.83 0.13
N LYS A 159 -19.60 -4.39 -0.34
CA LYS A 159 -20.90 -4.95 0.08
C LYS A 159 -21.17 -6.36 -0.46
N ASP A 160 -20.42 -6.80 -1.45
CA ASP A 160 -20.61 -8.08 -2.14
C ASP A 160 -19.61 -9.16 -1.66
N ILE A 161 -18.96 -8.92 -0.51
CA ILE A 161 -17.96 -9.80 0.09
C ILE A 161 -18.54 -10.50 1.33
N PHE A 162 -18.70 -11.82 1.25
CA PHE A 162 -19.37 -12.64 2.28
C PHE A 162 -18.45 -13.68 2.92
N ILE A 163 -17.14 -13.46 2.85
CA ILE A 163 -16.12 -14.33 3.45
C ILE A 163 -15.58 -13.77 4.78
N ARG A 164 -14.96 -14.67 5.55
CA ARG A 164 -14.15 -14.35 6.71
C ARG A 164 -12.88 -13.60 6.33
N LEU A 165 -12.40 -12.79 7.26
CA LEU A 165 -11.05 -12.25 7.22
C LEU A 165 -10.00 -13.38 7.14
N PRO A 166 -8.80 -13.12 6.58
CA PRO A 166 -7.69 -14.07 6.62
C PRO A 166 -7.40 -14.53 8.06
N CYS A 167 -7.14 -15.82 8.23
CA CYS A 167 -6.71 -16.35 9.52
C CYS A 167 -5.24 -16.04 9.79
N ASP A 168 -4.78 -16.35 11.00
CA ASP A 168 -3.35 -16.29 11.32
C ASP A 168 -2.51 -17.25 10.45
N ASN A 169 -1.25 -16.88 10.18
CA ASN A 169 -0.38 -17.68 9.32
C ASN A 169 -0.07 -19.06 9.90
N GLU A 170 0.12 -19.21 11.22
CA GLU A 170 0.39 -20.52 11.79
C GLU A 170 -0.81 -21.46 11.63
N LEU A 171 -2.02 -20.92 11.78
CA LEU A 171 -3.26 -21.66 11.62
C LEU A 171 -3.43 -22.11 10.15
N PHE A 172 -3.07 -21.24 9.20
CA PHE A 172 -3.06 -21.57 7.78
C PHE A 172 -2.03 -22.65 7.44
N GLU A 173 -0.79 -22.56 7.95
CA GLU A 173 0.26 -23.57 7.74
C GLU A 173 -0.16 -24.94 8.29
N ARG A 174 -0.85 -24.97 9.44
CA ARG A 174 -1.41 -26.20 10.01
C ARG A 174 -2.65 -26.71 9.29
N GLN A 175 -3.19 -25.94 8.33
CA GLN A 175 -4.45 -26.22 7.63
C GLN A 175 -5.61 -26.49 8.58
N ALA A 176 -5.66 -25.77 9.70
CA ALA A 176 -6.70 -25.95 10.71
C ALA A 176 -7.91 -25.05 10.43
N LYS A 177 -9.07 -25.43 10.98
CA LYS A 177 -10.30 -24.64 10.90
C LYS A 177 -10.09 -23.25 11.51
N SER A 178 -10.40 -22.22 10.72
CA SER A 178 -10.35 -20.84 11.19
C SER A 178 -11.66 -20.44 11.87
N ASP A 179 -11.54 -19.61 12.90
CA ASP A 179 -12.63 -18.97 13.63
C ASP A 179 -12.65 -17.44 13.44
N ALA A 180 -11.95 -16.95 12.40
CA ALA A 180 -11.92 -15.54 12.01
C ALA A 180 -13.32 -15.00 11.70
N SER A 181 -13.53 -13.72 12.02
CA SER A 181 -14.81 -13.05 11.83
C SER A 181 -15.12 -12.79 10.36
N PHE A 182 -16.41 -12.80 10.02
CA PHE A 182 -16.90 -12.32 8.72
C PHE A 182 -16.60 -10.83 8.54
N PHE A 183 -16.16 -10.45 7.35
CA PHE A 183 -15.67 -9.09 7.08
C PHE A 183 -16.69 -7.98 7.40
N PRO A 184 -17.98 -8.05 7.00
CA PRO A 184 -18.93 -6.99 7.32
C PRO A 184 -19.13 -6.78 8.83
N ALA A 185 -19.13 -7.86 9.61
CA ALA A 185 -19.30 -7.80 11.07
C ALA A 185 -18.02 -7.31 11.76
N ALA A 186 -16.84 -7.69 11.25
CA ALA A 186 -15.56 -7.26 11.80
C ALA A 186 -15.32 -5.75 11.65
N MET A 187 -15.95 -5.10 10.66
CA MET A 187 -15.86 -3.65 10.46
C MET A 187 -16.75 -2.86 11.42
N ALA A 188 -17.79 -3.48 11.96
CA ALA A 188 -18.73 -2.86 12.91
C ALA A 188 -18.36 -3.11 14.39
N MET A 189 -17.37 -3.96 14.66
CA MET A 189 -16.97 -4.29 16.02
C MET A 189 -16.17 -3.14 16.65
N SER A 190 -16.78 -2.49 17.65
CA SER A 190 -16.07 -1.64 18.63
C SER A 190 -15.04 -2.48 19.40
N SER A 191 -13.96 -1.82 19.84
CA SER A 191 -12.72 -2.32 20.46
C SER A 191 -12.84 -3.23 21.71
N LYS A 192 -14.04 -3.70 22.07
CA LYS A 192 -14.31 -4.46 23.31
C LYS A 192 -14.94 -5.84 23.13
N ALA A 193 -15.28 -6.28 21.92
CA ALA A 193 -15.73 -7.66 21.71
C ALA A 193 -14.51 -8.61 21.70
N VAL A 194 -14.57 -9.70 22.47
CA VAL A 194 -13.53 -10.74 22.66
C VAL A 194 -12.68 -10.90 21.40
N ILE A 195 -11.49 -10.31 21.40
CA ILE A 195 -10.57 -10.28 20.26
C ILE A 195 -10.02 -11.68 20.11
N ARG A 196 -10.64 -12.47 19.22
CA ARG A 196 -10.01 -13.69 18.72
C ARG A 196 -8.72 -13.30 18.00
N PRO A 197 -7.64 -14.09 18.10
CA PRO A 197 -6.37 -13.73 17.50
C PRO A 197 -6.52 -13.67 15.97
N LEU A 198 -6.54 -12.45 15.43
CA LEU A 198 -6.49 -12.16 14.01
C LEU A 198 -5.03 -11.96 13.60
N GLY A 199 -4.64 -12.54 12.46
CA GLY A 199 -3.32 -12.28 11.88
C GLY A 199 -3.24 -10.87 11.28
N ILE A 200 -2.03 -10.35 11.09
CA ILE A 200 -1.78 -9.00 10.55
C ILE A 200 -2.42 -8.75 9.16
N LEU A 201 -2.62 -9.81 8.35
CA LEU A 201 -3.30 -9.71 7.05
C LEU A 201 -4.78 -9.30 7.19
N ALA A 202 -5.45 -9.70 8.27
CA ALA A 202 -6.83 -9.28 8.53
C ALA A 202 -6.92 -7.77 8.77
N PHE A 203 -5.98 -7.22 9.55
CA PHE A 203 -5.87 -5.79 9.78
C PHE A 203 -5.51 -5.01 8.51
N LEU A 204 -4.65 -5.57 7.65
CA LEU A 204 -4.38 -4.99 6.34
C LEU A 204 -5.65 -4.89 5.49
N VAL A 205 -6.44 -5.96 5.42
CA VAL A 205 -7.70 -5.98 4.65
C VAL A 205 -8.68 -4.92 5.15
N GLN A 206 -8.87 -4.82 6.47
CA GLN A 206 -9.72 -3.80 7.08
C GLN A 206 -9.25 -2.39 6.76
N LEU A 207 -7.94 -2.12 6.92
CA LEU A 207 -7.37 -0.81 6.64
C LEU A 207 -7.52 -0.44 5.16
N VAL A 208 -7.26 -1.37 4.25
CA VAL A 208 -7.39 -1.14 2.80
C VAL A 208 -8.85 -0.86 2.41
N ALA A 209 -9.83 -1.42 3.13
CA ALA A 209 -11.23 -1.07 2.92
C ALA A 209 -11.53 0.38 3.32
N ILE A 210 -11.09 0.82 4.51
CA ILE A 210 -11.24 2.21 4.98
C ILE A 210 -10.51 3.17 4.03
N TRP A 211 -9.26 2.87 3.70
CA TRP A 211 -8.44 3.67 2.79
C TRP A 211 -9.04 3.75 1.38
N GLY A 212 -9.55 2.64 0.86
CA GLY A 212 -10.20 2.59 -0.45
C GLY A 212 -11.50 3.40 -0.51
N GLU A 213 -12.30 3.40 0.56
CA GLU A 213 -13.45 4.31 0.71
C GLU A 213 -13.00 5.76 0.65
N ALA A 214 -11.97 6.11 1.44
CA ALA A 214 -11.45 7.46 1.51
C ALA A 214 -10.99 8.00 0.14
N MET A 215 -10.14 7.22 -0.55
CA MET A 215 -9.60 7.60 -1.85
C MET A 215 -10.68 7.66 -2.95
N SER A 216 -11.69 6.78 -2.89
CA SER A 216 -12.80 6.80 -3.85
C SER A 216 -13.63 8.07 -3.72
N GLU A 217 -13.89 8.52 -2.49
CA GLU A 217 -14.61 9.77 -2.25
C GLU A 217 -13.77 11.00 -2.65
N LEU A 218 -12.47 11.02 -2.32
CA LEU A 218 -11.56 12.08 -2.78
C LEU A 218 -11.55 12.17 -4.32
N TYR A 219 -11.51 11.03 -5.00
CA TYR A 219 -11.57 10.99 -6.46
C TYR A 219 -12.91 11.50 -6.99
N ARG A 220 -14.05 11.07 -6.41
CA ARG A 220 -15.37 11.60 -6.76
C ARG A 220 -15.46 13.11 -6.56
N ALA A 221 -14.97 13.61 -5.43
CA ALA A 221 -14.93 15.03 -5.12
C ALA A 221 -14.07 15.82 -6.12
N ALA A 222 -12.96 15.24 -6.60
CA ALA A 222 -12.10 15.84 -7.62
C ALA A 222 -12.78 15.98 -8.98
N GLN A 223 -13.59 14.98 -9.37
CA GLN A 223 -14.34 14.97 -10.64
C GLN A 223 -15.65 15.76 -10.57
N SER A 224 -16.24 15.92 -9.38
CA SER A 224 -17.50 16.62 -9.21
C SER A 224 -17.37 18.14 -9.40
N GLN A 225 -18.43 18.75 -9.92
CA GLN A 225 -18.63 20.20 -9.99
C GLN A 225 -19.57 20.72 -8.88
N GLU A 226 -20.23 19.83 -8.14
CA GLU A 226 -21.25 20.19 -7.14
C GLU A 226 -20.64 20.83 -5.91
N THR A 227 -21.26 21.89 -5.38
CA THR A 227 -20.80 22.67 -4.22
C THR A 227 -21.34 22.16 -2.87
N ASP A 228 -22.37 21.31 -2.86
CA ASP A 228 -23.03 20.83 -1.63
C ASP A 228 -22.34 19.59 -0.99
N TYR A 229 -21.04 19.40 -1.24
CA TYR A 229 -20.29 18.27 -0.68
C TYR A 229 -19.89 18.53 0.78
N ASP A 230 -20.46 17.79 1.74
CA ASP A 230 -20.06 17.82 3.16
C ASP A 230 -18.69 17.14 3.36
N ALA A 231 -17.63 17.87 2.99
CA ALA A 231 -16.26 17.41 3.14
C ALA A 231 -15.89 17.18 4.61
N ALA A 232 -16.39 18.02 5.52
CA ALA A 232 -16.05 17.96 6.93
C ALA A 232 -16.63 16.68 7.59
N GLY A 233 -17.93 16.41 7.40
CA GLY A 233 -18.55 15.20 7.92
C GLY A 233 -17.95 13.91 7.36
N PHE A 234 -17.56 13.93 6.08
CA PHE A 234 -16.82 12.82 5.47
C PHE A 234 -15.44 12.61 6.11
N ILE A 235 -14.64 13.66 6.27
CA ILE A 235 -13.31 13.58 6.90
C ILE A 235 -13.45 13.03 8.32
N ASP A 236 -14.39 13.56 9.11
CA ASP A 236 -14.63 13.11 10.48
C ASP A 236 -15.00 11.61 10.52
N THR A 237 -15.85 11.16 9.59
CA THR A 237 -16.24 9.74 9.48
C THR A 237 -15.04 8.84 9.16
N VAL A 238 -14.20 9.23 8.19
CA VAL A 238 -13.01 8.45 7.82
C VAL A 238 -11.99 8.45 8.95
N MET A 239 -11.80 9.60 9.61
CA MET A 239 -10.91 9.74 10.77
C MET A 239 -11.33 8.83 11.92
N GLU A 240 -12.61 8.80 12.25
CA GLU A 240 -13.14 7.90 13.29
C GLU A 240 -12.83 6.43 12.96
N LYS A 241 -13.06 6.01 11.70
CA LYS A 241 -12.74 4.65 11.24
C LYS A 241 -11.24 4.35 11.34
N LEU A 242 -10.37 5.26 10.89
CA LEU A 242 -8.93 5.08 10.95
C LEU A 242 -8.42 5.01 12.40
N ILE A 243 -8.89 5.90 13.27
CA ILE A 243 -8.54 5.90 14.71
C ILE A 243 -9.03 4.61 15.37
N GLY A 244 -10.29 4.23 15.16
CA GLY A 244 -10.86 3.00 15.70
C GLY A 244 -10.11 1.75 15.23
N TRP A 245 -9.71 1.71 13.95
CA TRP A 245 -8.85 0.64 13.44
C TRP A 245 -7.49 0.61 14.16
N ARG A 246 -6.82 1.75 14.32
CA ARG A 246 -5.52 1.83 15.01
C ARG A 246 -5.63 1.34 16.45
N GLU A 247 -6.69 1.73 17.16
CA GLU A 247 -6.95 1.34 18.55
C GLU A 247 -7.35 -0.14 18.70
N SER A 248 -7.80 -0.78 17.61
CA SER A 248 -8.09 -2.21 17.59
C SER A 248 -6.85 -3.09 17.40
N LEU A 249 -5.70 -2.52 17.05
CA LEU A 249 -4.47 -3.28 16.81
C LEU A 249 -3.97 -3.93 18.12
N PRO A 250 -3.69 -5.25 18.10
CA PRO A 250 -2.94 -5.91 19.17
C PRO A 250 -1.58 -5.23 19.39
N GLU A 251 -1.09 -5.27 20.63
CA GLU A 251 0.17 -4.61 21.02
C GLU A 251 1.35 -4.99 20.10
N CYS A 252 1.44 -6.26 19.68
CA CYS A 252 2.49 -6.76 18.79
C CYS A 252 2.45 -6.20 17.36
N PHE A 253 1.32 -5.61 16.94
CA PHE A 253 1.15 -4.96 15.64
C PHE A 253 1.14 -3.42 15.73
N THR A 254 1.33 -2.87 16.93
CA THR A 254 1.48 -1.42 17.08
C THR A 254 2.84 -0.95 16.56
N TYR A 255 2.92 0.31 16.13
CA TYR A 255 4.16 0.88 15.63
C TYR A 255 5.19 1.05 16.75
N SER A 256 6.28 0.29 16.70
CA SER A 256 7.45 0.43 17.54
C SER A 256 8.66 -0.25 16.90
N SER A 257 9.88 0.12 17.34
CA SER A 257 11.12 -0.52 16.87
C SER A 257 11.19 -2.00 17.26
N GLY A 258 10.70 -2.34 18.46
CA GLY A 258 10.60 -3.73 18.92
C GLY A 258 9.68 -4.56 18.03
N ASN A 259 8.48 -4.06 17.74
CA ASN A 259 7.52 -4.76 16.89
C ASN A 259 7.99 -4.86 15.44
N MET A 260 8.67 -3.85 14.90
CA MET A 260 9.28 -3.93 13.57
C MET A 260 10.36 -5.02 13.51
N ALA A 261 11.18 -5.14 14.56
CA ALA A 261 12.18 -6.19 14.66
C ALA A 261 11.54 -7.59 14.75
N LEU A 262 10.46 -7.75 15.54
CA LEU A 262 9.67 -8.99 15.63
C LEU A 262 9.03 -9.34 14.29
N ALA A 263 8.37 -8.40 13.62
CA ALA A 263 7.78 -8.60 12.30
C ALA A 263 8.83 -9.06 11.27
N THR A 264 10.09 -8.66 11.44
CA THR A 264 11.19 -9.15 10.60
C THR A 264 11.58 -10.58 10.92
N GLN A 265 11.58 -10.98 12.19
CA GLN A 265 11.81 -12.38 12.59
C GLN A 265 10.69 -13.30 12.07
N ASP A 266 9.44 -12.83 12.11
CA ASP A 266 8.26 -13.59 11.69
C ASP A 266 8.03 -13.56 10.16
N GLY A 267 8.88 -12.86 9.41
CA GLY A 267 8.74 -12.69 7.96
C GLY A 267 7.49 -11.91 7.55
N THR A 268 6.93 -11.09 8.44
CA THR A 268 5.74 -10.24 8.24
C THR A 268 6.09 -8.75 8.07
N LEU A 269 7.37 -8.37 8.09
CA LEU A 269 7.85 -6.98 7.99
C LEU A 269 7.20 -6.20 6.85
N SER A 270 7.09 -6.79 5.66
CA SER A 270 6.44 -6.13 4.51
C SER A 270 5.00 -5.76 4.83
N THR A 271 4.20 -6.67 5.40
CA THR A 271 2.81 -6.38 5.79
C THR A 271 2.74 -5.37 6.92
N PHE A 272 3.64 -5.45 7.91
CA PHE A 272 3.74 -4.50 9.02
C PHE A 272 4.01 -3.07 8.52
N LEU A 273 4.98 -2.91 7.61
CA LEU A 273 5.26 -1.62 6.98
C LEU A 273 4.05 -1.13 6.17
N THR A 274 3.43 -2.00 5.36
CA THR A 274 2.25 -1.63 4.56
C THR A 274 1.12 -1.08 5.42
N ILE A 275 0.76 -1.72 6.55
CA ILE A 275 -0.36 -1.22 7.37
C ILE A 275 -0.07 0.17 7.95
N HIS A 276 1.15 0.43 8.41
CA HIS A 276 1.49 1.74 8.98
C HIS A 276 1.62 2.82 7.90
N LEU A 277 2.17 2.48 6.74
CA LEU A 277 2.32 3.40 5.62
C LEU A 277 0.97 3.74 4.98
N VAL A 278 0.09 2.76 4.76
CA VAL A 278 -1.27 3.00 4.24
C VAL A 278 -2.10 3.83 5.23
N TYR A 279 -1.94 3.60 6.54
CA TYR A 279 -2.60 4.39 7.57
C TYR A 279 -2.18 5.87 7.50
N LEU A 280 -0.88 6.15 7.50
CA LEU A 280 -0.37 7.52 7.40
C LEU A 280 -0.71 8.16 6.06
N HIS A 281 -0.63 7.40 4.97
CA HIS A 281 -1.02 7.88 3.64
C HIS A 281 -2.50 8.26 3.59
N GLY A 282 -3.39 7.47 4.18
CA GLY A 282 -4.81 7.80 4.32
C GLY A 282 -5.03 9.14 5.02
N LEU A 283 -4.38 9.33 6.18
CA LEU A 283 -4.46 10.58 6.95
C LEU A 283 -3.95 11.79 6.15
N MET A 284 -2.77 11.66 5.52
CA MET A 284 -2.23 12.73 4.68
C MET A 284 -3.21 13.08 3.55
N LYS A 285 -3.75 12.09 2.84
CA LYS A 285 -4.65 12.34 1.70
C LYS A 285 -5.95 13.03 2.10
N ILE A 286 -6.59 12.64 3.21
CA ILE A 286 -7.85 13.27 3.63
C ILE A 286 -7.66 14.68 4.18
N HIS A 287 -6.54 14.98 4.84
CA HIS A 287 -6.25 16.33 5.32
C HIS A 287 -5.71 17.24 4.20
N ARG A 288 -4.97 16.68 3.24
CA ARG A 288 -4.37 17.42 2.11
C ARG A 288 -5.40 17.77 1.05
N HIS A 289 -6.24 16.83 0.64
CA HIS A 289 -7.11 16.99 -0.51
C HIS A 289 -8.56 17.33 -0.14
N VAL A 290 -8.76 18.48 0.49
CA VAL A 290 -10.10 18.98 0.85
C VAL A 290 -10.52 20.03 -0.17
N ARG A 291 -11.77 19.98 -0.66
CA ARG A 291 -12.27 21.03 -1.57
C ARG A 291 -12.20 22.38 -0.86
N THR A 292 -11.41 23.32 -1.41
CA THR A 292 -11.21 24.66 -0.83
C THR A 292 -12.38 25.60 -1.17
N GLU A 293 -13.60 25.20 -0.86
CA GLU A 293 -14.69 26.14 -0.57
C GLU A 293 -14.45 26.67 0.86
N PRO A 294 -15.05 27.78 1.36
CA PRO A 294 -14.41 28.59 2.41
C PRO A 294 -14.30 27.86 3.77
N ILE A 295 -13.25 27.05 3.91
CA ILE A 295 -12.78 26.45 5.14
C ILE A 295 -12.16 27.58 5.95
N ALA A 296 -12.58 27.71 7.21
CA ALA A 296 -12.02 28.70 8.11
C ALA A 296 -10.49 28.56 8.22
N ALA A 297 -9.78 29.69 8.30
CA ALA A 297 -8.32 29.72 8.40
C ALA A 297 -7.78 28.82 9.54
N SER A 298 -8.50 28.77 10.67
CA SER A 298 -8.17 27.90 11.81
C SER A 298 -8.19 26.40 11.47
N VAL A 299 -9.17 25.94 10.70
CA VAL A 299 -9.29 24.54 10.27
C VAL A 299 -8.20 24.22 9.24
N ARG A 300 -7.91 25.14 8.33
CA ARG A 300 -6.80 25.00 7.36
C ARG A 300 -5.46 24.86 8.07
N LEU A 301 -5.22 25.71 9.07
CA LEU A 301 -4.04 25.64 9.93
C LEU A 301 -3.98 24.26 10.63
N GLN A 302 -5.08 23.82 11.25
CA GLN A 302 -5.14 22.51 11.89
C GLN A 302 -4.79 21.36 10.93
N TYR A 303 -5.43 21.30 9.77
CA TYR A 303 -5.19 20.24 8.78
C TYR A 303 -3.76 20.21 8.30
N GLY A 304 -3.17 21.34 7.90
CA GLY A 304 -1.77 21.26 7.47
C GLY A 304 -0.82 20.83 8.60
N THR A 305 -1.17 21.03 9.89
CA THR A 305 -0.29 20.67 11.01
C THR A 305 -0.32 19.16 11.13
N ARG A 306 -1.52 18.58 11.02
CA ARG A 306 -1.72 17.14 10.88
C ARG A 306 -0.91 16.57 9.73
N ILE A 307 -1.05 17.10 8.51
CA ILE A 307 -0.32 16.61 7.33
C ILE A 307 1.19 16.60 7.58
N HIS A 308 1.73 17.67 8.18
CA HIS A 308 3.16 17.76 8.50
C HIS A 308 3.59 16.75 9.57
N GLU A 309 2.80 16.56 10.64
CA GLU A 309 3.01 15.53 11.66
C GLU A 309 3.00 14.13 11.04
N GLU A 310 2.05 13.85 10.16
CA GLU A 310 1.88 12.57 9.48
C GLU A 310 3.04 12.28 8.52
N ALA A 311 3.46 13.27 7.71
CA ALA A 311 4.62 13.15 6.83
C ALA A 311 5.93 12.97 7.63
N THR A 312 6.08 13.65 8.76
CA THR A 312 7.21 13.48 9.68
C THR A 312 7.27 12.04 10.21
N ARG A 313 6.13 11.45 10.57
CA ARG A 313 6.06 10.06 11.03
C ARG A 313 6.40 9.05 9.94
N VAL A 314 6.14 9.36 8.66
CA VAL A 314 6.63 8.54 7.54
C VAL A 314 8.16 8.51 7.53
N LEU A 315 8.82 9.67 7.69
CA LEU A 315 10.28 9.71 7.78
C LEU A 315 10.81 8.97 9.01
N ASP A 316 10.11 9.00 10.14
CA ASP A 316 10.50 8.22 11.33
C ASP A 316 10.46 6.71 11.07
N ILE A 317 9.47 6.22 10.32
CA ILE A 317 9.42 4.82 9.88
C ILE A 317 10.65 4.49 9.03
N THR A 318 11.04 5.40 8.11
CA THR A 318 12.23 5.17 7.26
C THR A 318 13.53 5.13 8.05
N GLY A 319 13.71 6.02 9.04
CA GLY A 319 14.89 6.00 9.90
C GLY A 319 14.95 4.75 10.78
N MET A 320 13.81 4.32 11.32
CA MET A 320 13.74 3.07 12.09
C MET A 320 14.08 1.85 11.23
N LEU A 321 13.60 1.83 9.99
CA LEU A 321 13.88 0.77 9.02
C LEU A 321 15.37 0.76 8.64
N GLU A 322 15.98 1.93 8.41
CA GLU A 322 17.40 2.07 8.15
C GLU A 322 18.24 1.46 9.28
N VAL A 323 17.98 1.85 10.53
CA VAL A 323 18.67 1.31 11.72
C VAL A 323 18.55 -0.22 11.79
N LEU A 324 17.35 -0.75 11.53
CA LEU A 324 17.10 -2.19 11.51
C LEU A 324 17.92 -2.92 10.42
N LEU A 325 18.03 -2.33 9.23
CA LEU A 325 18.76 -2.91 8.10
C LEU A 325 20.27 -2.85 8.30
N GLN A 326 20.80 -1.75 8.84
CA GLN A 326 22.22 -1.61 9.18
C GLN A 326 22.67 -2.69 10.17
N GLY A 327 21.83 -2.99 11.17
CA GLY A 327 22.12 -4.04 12.15
C GLY A 327 22.16 -5.47 11.57
N ARG A 328 21.46 -5.72 10.46
CA ARG A 328 21.31 -7.07 9.87
C ARG A 328 22.23 -7.36 8.68
N ARG A 329 22.83 -6.34 8.06
CA ARG A 329 23.67 -6.50 6.85
C ARG A 329 22.99 -7.29 5.72
N ALA A 330 21.66 -7.19 5.59
CA ALA A 330 20.89 -7.82 4.53
C ALA A 330 19.78 -6.87 4.07
N PRO A 331 19.56 -6.72 2.75
CA PRO A 331 18.48 -5.89 2.22
C PRO A 331 17.11 -6.50 2.56
N ILE A 332 16.07 -5.67 2.52
CA ILE A 332 14.69 -6.16 2.58
C ILE A 332 14.47 -7.01 1.34
N SER A 333 14.23 -8.31 1.51
CA SER A 333 14.03 -9.25 0.39
C SER A 333 12.85 -8.91 -0.52
N ALA A 334 11.90 -8.07 -0.08
CA ALA A 334 10.81 -7.53 -0.89
C ALA A 334 10.15 -6.36 -0.14
N PRO A 335 10.63 -5.10 -0.28
CA PRO A 335 9.96 -3.96 0.32
C PRO A 335 8.55 -3.82 -0.24
N PRO A 336 7.57 -3.29 0.51
CA PRO A 336 6.25 -3.02 -0.03
C PRO A 336 6.33 -2.05 -1.23
N PRO A 337 5.70 -2.34 -2.39
CA PRO A 337 5.73 -1.43 -3.54
C PRO A 337 5.14 -0.06 -3.19
N PHE A 338 4.09 -0.06 -2.36
CA PHE A 338 3.40 1.15 -1.89
C PHE A 338 4.28 2.08 -1.05
N MET A 339 5.40 1.60 -0.49
CA MET A 339 6.26 2.41 0.38
C MET A 339 6.84 3.63 -0.31
N SER A 340 7.32 3.47 -1.55
CA SER A 340 7.95 4.57 -2.30
C SER A 340 6.99 5.71 -2.59
N TYR A 341 5.71 5.40 -2.89
CA TYR A 341 4.65 6.39 -3.06
C TYR A 341 4.42 7.21 -1.78
N VAL A 342 4.35 6.56 -0.62
CA VAL A 342 4.11 7.25 0.67
C VAL A 342 5.30 8.12 1.07
N ILE A 343 6.52 7.67 0.81
CA ILE A 343 7.74 8.46 1.06
C ILE A 343 7.80 9.67 0.12
N LEU A 344 7.44 9.50 -1.15
CA LEU A 344 7.37 10.60 -2.11
C LEU A 344 6.36 11.66 -1.66
N GLU A 345 5.16 11.23 -1.25
CA GLU A 345 4.11 12.11 -0.73
C GLU A 345 4.59 12.89 0.51
N ALA A 346 5.22 12.20 1.47
CA ALA A 346 5.77 12.85 2.65
C ALA A 346 6.90 13.86 2.30
N THR A 347 7.73 13.52 1.31
CA THR A 347 8.78 14.42 0.80
C THR A 347 8.18 15.65 0.16
N ASP A 348 7.12 15.49 -0.64
CA ASP A 348 6.40 16.58 -1.28
C ASP A 348 5.84 17.57 -0.23
N VAL A 349 5.16 17.04 0.79
CA VAL A 349 4.62 17.83 1.91
C VAL A 349 5.73 18.58 2.64
N LEU A 350 6.78 17.88 3.09
CA LEU A 350 7.80 18.46 3.96
C LEU A 350 8.71 19.46 3.23
N THR A 351 8.79 19.37 1.90
CA THR A 351 9.61 20.29 1.09
C THR A 351 8.83 21.45 0.49
N ALA A 352 7.49 21.45 0.59
CA ALA A 352 6.64 22.47 0.00
C ALA A 352 6.89 23.88 0.55
N GLU A 353 7.18 24.00 1.84
CA GLU A 353 7.57 25.24 2.51
C GLU A 353 8.22 24.96 3.87
N GLY A 354 8.96 25.93 4.39
CA GLY A 354 9.52 25.87 5.74
C GLY A 354 10.55 26.96 6.03
N SER A 355 11.24 26.85 7.17
CA SER A 355 12.27 27.79 7.61
C SER A 355 13.65 27.46 7.04
N LEU A 356 14.34 28.40 6.39
CA LEU A 356 15.68 28.14 5.84
C LEU A 356 16.69 27.63 6.91
N ALA A 357 16.45 27.85 8.19
CA ALA A 357 17.24 27.30 9.29
C ALA A 357 17.14 25.76 9.43
N GLU A 358 16.03 25.16 9.01
CA GLU A 358 15.73 23.73 9.17
C GLU A 358 16.12 22.89 7.95
N VAL A 359 16.48 23.54 6.83
CA VAL A 359 16.77 22.88 5.55
C VAL A 359 17.82 21.78 5.68
N SER A 360 18.91 22.01 6.41
CA SER A 360 19.96 21.00 6.57
C SER A 360 19.44 19.75 7.29
N VAL A 361 18.67 19.93 8.37
CA VAL A 361 18.08 18.82 9.12
C VAL A 361 17.08 18.05 8.26
N LEU A 362 16.27 18.77 7.47
CA LEU A 362 15.33 18.15 6.55
C LEU A 362 16.05 17.35 5.45
N LEU A 363 17.10 17.91 4.85
CA LEU A 363 17.91 17.23 3.83
C LEU A 363 18.54 15.93 4.37
N ASP A 364 19.03 15.93 5.61
CA ASP A 364 19.61 14.73 6.23
C ASP A 364 18.56 13.63 6.42
N ARG A 365 17.36 13.98 6.91
CA ARG A 365 16.25 13.01 7.07
C ARG A 365 15.77 12.49 5.72
N LEU A 366 15.68 13.35 4.71
CA LEU A 366 15.26 12.96 3.36
C LEU A 366 16.33 12.11 2.64
N ALA A 367 17.61 12.28 2.97
CA ALA A 367 18.67 11.43 2.44
C ALA A 367 18.51 9.97 2.92
N VAL A 368 18.16 9.76 4.18
CA VAL A 368 17.84 8.42 4.72
C VAL A 368 16.64 7.82 4.00
N ALA A 369 15.56 8.60 3.85
CA ALA A 369 14.38 8.14 3.14
C ALA A 369 14.67 7.81 1.66
N GLY A 370 15.48 8.63 0.98
CA GLY A 370 15.93 8.39 -0.39
C GLY A 370 16.74 7.10 -0.51
N ALA A 371 17.65 6.80 0.42
CA ALA A 371 18.39 5.53 0.41
C ALA A 371 17.47 4.30 0.54
N ILE A 372 16.37 4.41 1.30
CA ILE A 372 15.36 3.35 1.43
C ILE A 372 14.56 3.20 0.11
N VAL A 373 14.22 4.30 -0.56
CA VAL A 373 13.53 4.28 -1.87
C VAL A 373 14.44 3.71 -2.96
N ASP A 374 15.72 4.10 -3.00
CA ASP A 374 16.71 3.56 -3.93
C ASP A 374 16.88 2.04 -3.76
N ALA A 375 16.98 1.57 -2.51
CA ALA A 375 17.02 0.14 -2.21
C ALA A 375 15.74 -0.59 -2.69
N ALA A 376 14.58 0.04 -2.55
CA ALA A 376 13.34 -0.49 -3.12
C ALA A 376 13.34 -0.50 -4.64
N GLY A 377 14.04 0.44 -5.28
CA GLY A 377 14.30 0.50 -6.71
C GLY A 377 14.91 -0.78 -7.28
N MET A 378 15.72 -1.51 -6.52
CA MET A 378 16.30 -2.77 -6.97
C MET A 378 15.25 -3.83 -7.35
N VAL A 379 14.06 -3.75 -6.74
CA VAL A 379 12.95 -4.66 -6.96
C VAL A 379 11.82 -4.02 -7.76
N TRP A 380 11.48 -2.76 -7.47
CA TRP A 380 10.34 -2.05 -8.05
C TRP A 380 10.84 -0.93 -8.97
N GLU A 381 10.61 -1.06 -10.28
CA GLU A 381 10.99 -0.04 -11.27
C GLU A 381 10.45 1.35 -10.90
N GLU A 382 9.20 1.45 -10.42
CA GLU A 382 8.56 2.73 -10.07
C GLU A 382 9.31 3.49 -8.97
N ALA A 383 9.93 2.78 -8.03
CA ALA A 383 10.69 3.41 -6.96
C ALA A 383 11.90 4.17 -7.51
N ARG A 384 12.43 3.82 -8.70
CA ARG A 384 13.46 4.63 -9.37
C ARG A 384 12.92 5.98 -9.85
N ALA A 385 11.69 6.02 -10.37
CA ALA A 385 11.05 7.26 -10.79
C ALA A 385 10.82 8.17 -9.57
N HIS A 386 10.33 7.59 -8.46
CA HIS A 386 10.19 8.32 -7.20
C HIS A 386 11.53 8.83 -6.65
N GLN A 387 12.58 8.00 -6.70
CA GLN A 387 13.92 8.41 -6.28
C GLN A 387 14.43 9.60 -7.11
N SER A 388 14.29 9.54 -8.44
CA SER A 388 14.69 10.64 -9.32
C SER A 388 13.93 11.93 -9.03
N ALA A 389 12.61 11.84 -8.78
CA ALA A 389 11.80 13.00 -8.40
C ALA A 389 12.24 13.58 -7.05
N MET A 390 12.52 12.74 -6.06
CA MET A 390 13.07 13.16 -4.77
C MET A 390 14.42 13.87 -4.94
N GLU A 391 15.35 13.30 -5.70
CA GLU A 391 16.66 13.92 -5.96
C GLU A 391 16.53 15.31 -6.58
N GLN A 392 15.68 15.47 -7.60
CA GLN A 392 15.39 16.78 -8.20
C GLN A 392 14.85 17.78 -7.18
N ARG A 393 13.94 17.34 -6.30
CA ARG A 393 13.38 18.18 -5.22
C ARG A 393 14.45 18.58 -4.20
N LEU A 394 15.31 17.64 -3.80
CA LEU A 394 16.39 17.89 -2.84
C LEU A 394 17.43 18.85 -3.43
N ASP A 395 17.75 18.74 -4.72
CA ASP A 395 18.65 19.67 -5.41
C ASP A 395 18.08 21.08 -5.49
N ALA A 396 16.78 21.21 -5.77
CA ALA A 396 16.09 22.49 -5.70
C ALA A 396 16.18 23.10 -4.29
N LEU A 397 15.96 22.29 -3.24
CA LEU A 397 16.06 22.75 -1.85
C LEU A 397 17.49 23.16 -1.47
N ARG A 398 18.51 22.42 -1.92
CA ARG A 398 19.92 22.78 -1.73
C ARG A 398 20.27 24.11 -2.40
N ALA A 399 19.72 24.36 -3.60
CA ALA A 399 19.93 25.60 -4.34
C ALA A 399 19.31 26.83 -3.64
N LEU A 400 18.29 26.63 -2.79
CA LEU A 400 17.64 27.71 -2.03
C LEU A 400 18.43 28.10 -0.76
N ARG A 401 19.26 27.20 -0.21
CA ARG A 401 19.96 27.39 1.07
C ARG A 401 20.78 28.68 1.12
N ASP A 402 21.45 29.01 0.03
CA ASP A 402 22.42 30.11 -0.03
C ASP A 402 21.81 31.39 -0.64
N ARG A 403 20.50 31.39 -0.96
CA ARG A 403 19.81 32.53 -1.58
C ARG A 403 19.33 33.56 -0.57
N GLN A 404 19.15 34.77 -1.09
CA GLN A 404 18.53 35.89 -0.39
C GLN A 404 17.10 36.14 -0.90
N PRO A 405 16.21 36.69 -0.06
CA PRO A 405 14.87 37.12 -0.48
C PRO A 405 14.86 38.10 -1.67
N SER A 406 15.94 38.86 -1.85
CA SER A 406 16.12 39.82 -2.95
C SER A 406 16.47 39.17 -4.29
N ASP A 407 16.87 37.90 -4.30
CA ASP A 407 17.27 37.21 -5.51
C ASP A 407 16.04 36.89 -6.37
N ALA A 408 16.20 36.91 -7.70
CA ALA A 408 15.12 36.52 -8.61
C ALA A 408 14.60 35.12 -8.25
N PRO A 409 13.28 34.83 -8.33
CA PRO A 409 12.78 33.49 -8.05
C PRO A 409 13.45 32.44 -8.95
N LEU A 410 13.72 31.25 -8.39
CA LEU A 410 14.05 30.09 -9.20
C LEU A 410 12.76 29.58 -9.83
N ALA A 411 12.85 28.93 -11.00
CA ALA A 411 11.67 28.33 -11.61
C ALA A 411 10.99 27.37 -10.62
N GLY A 412 9.77 27.70 -10.21
CA GLY A 412 8.95 26.91 -9.27
C GLY A 412 9.34 27.03 -7.79
N SER A 413 10.18 27.99 -7.38
CA SER A 413 10.51 28.20 -5.95
C SER A 413 10.97 29.61 -5.61
N ARG A 414 10.76 30.01 -4.35
CA ARG A 414 11.16 31.33 -3.83
C ARG A 414 11.64 31.30 -2.38
N VAL A 415 12.46 32.29 -2.03
CA VAL A 415 12.85 32.63 -0.66
C VAL A 415 12.22 33.97 -0.31
N PHE A 416 11.71 34.11 0.90
CA PHE A 416 11.08 35.35 1.38
C PHE A 416 11.27 35.52 2.88
N ASP A 417 11.15 36.76 3.36
CA ASP A 417 11.04 37.06 4.78
C ASP A 417 9.58 36.95 5.21
N HIS A 418 9.32 36.13 6.22
CA HIS A 418 8.00 35.94 6.80
C HIS A 418 7.90 36.68 8.14
N ASP A 419 6.90 37.55 8.25
CA ASP A 419 6.48 38.10 9.53
C ASP A 419 5.48 37.14 10.19
N GLU A 420 5.62 36.94 11.50
CA GLU A 420 4.74 36.05 12.27
C GLU A 420 3.26 36.39 12.05
N SER A 421 2.51 35.45 11.48
CA SER A 421 1.07 35.58 11.24
C SER A 421 0.31 34.47 11.97
N LYS A 422 -0.85 34.82 12.53
CA LYS A 422 -1.73 33.85 13.22
C LYS A 422 -2.28 32.76 12.29
N ASP A 423 -2.28 33.01 10.98
CA ASP A 423 -2.84 32.12 9.96
C ASP A 423 -1.75 31.32 9.21
N SER A 424 -0.50 31.40 9.66
CA SER A 424 0.66 30.71 9.07
C SER A 424 1.35 29.82 10.11
N LYS A 425 2.00 28.76 9.64
CA LYS A 425 2.87 27.91 10.48
C LYS A 425 4.34 28.26 10.37
N LEU A 426 4.67 29.06 9.37
CA LEU A 426 6.04 29.45 9.15
C LEU A 426 6.47 30.33 10.32
N PRO A 427 7.65 30.07 10.90
CA PRO A 427 8.20 30.94 11.93
C PRO A 427 8.58 32.29 11.33
N ALA A 428 8.72 33.31 12.17
CA ALA A 428 9.29 34.58 11.73
C ALA A 428 10.73 34.38 11.21
N GLY A 429 11.06 35.04 10.10
CA GLY A 429 12.39 35.01 9.49
C GLY A 429 12.39 34.49 8.05
N ARG A 430 13.54 33.99 7.59
CA ARG A 430 13.72 33.57 6.20
C ARG A 430 13.10 32.21 5.95
N CYS A 431 12.12 32.17 5.05
CA CYS A 431 11.41 30.96 4.66
C CYS A 431 11.60 30.65 3.18
N TRP A 432 11.39 29.38 2.82
CA TRP A 432 11.33 28.93 1.45
C TRP A 432 9.92 28.46 1.09
N GLN A 433 9.65 28.43 -0.21
CA GLN A 433 8.42 27.89 -0.76
C GLN A 433 8.70 27.27 -2.13
N MET A 434 8.05 26.13 -2.39
CA MET A 434 7.94 25.47 -3.69
C MET A 434 6.53 25.71 -4.27
N ASP A 435 6.45 25.90 -5.58
CA ASP A 435 5.20 26.25 -6.26
C ASP A 435 4.46 25.04 -6.83
N ASP A 436 5.20 23.98 -7.16
CA ASP A 436 4.68 22.80 -7.87
C ASP A 436 4.68 21.56 -6.97
N PRO A 437 3.57 20.80 -6.91
CA PRO A 437 3.52 19.52 -6.20
C PRO A 437 4.28 18.43 -6.96
N MET A 438 4.80 17.44 -6.22
CA MET A 438 5.37 16.22 -6.82
C MET A 438 4.29 15.22 -7.24
N ASP A 439 3.17 15.16 -6.49
CA ASP A 439 1.98 14.37 -6.86
C ASP A 439 0.93 15.25 -7.55
N THR A 440 0.46 14.83 -8.73
CA THR A 440 -0.54 15.53 -9.52
C THR A 440 -1.84 14.74 -9.72
N ILE A 441 -2.07 13.66 -8.95
CA ILE A 441 -3.29 12.84 -9.06
C ILE A 441 -4.56 13.67 -8.81
N PHE A 442 -4.52 14.55 -7.81
CA PHE A 442 -5.64 15.42 -7.47
C PHE A 442 -5.40 16.85 -7.96
N PRO A 443 -6.47 17.59 -8.33
CA PRO A 443 -6.33 18.94 -8.85
C PRO A 443 -5.84 19.90 -7.75
N ARG A 444 -4.99 20.87 -8.13
CA ARG A 444 -4.44 21.88 -7.21
C ARG A 444 -5.50 22.60 -6.37
N ARG A 445 -6.71 22.79 -6.89
CA ARG A 445 -7.84 23.39 -6.16
C ARG A 445 -8.23 22.63 -4.89
N MET A 446 -7.89 21.36 -4.76
CA MET A 446 -8.14 20.56 -3.55
C MET A 446 -6.91 20.46 -2.66
N ASP A 447 -5.72 20.84 -3.13
CA ASP A 447 -4.47 20.60 -2.43
C ASP A 447 -4.16 21.72 -1.45
N LEU A 448 -4.41 21.49 -0.17
CA LEU A 448 -4.17 22.47 0.90
C LEU A 448 -2.69 22.87 1.03
N VAL A 449 -1.75 22.01 0.62
CA VAL A 449 -0.30 22.28 0.72
C VAL A 449 0.14 23.32 -0.33
N TYR A 450 -0.48 23.29 -1.52
CA TYR A 450 -0.11 24.13 -2.66
C TYR A 450 -1.18 25.15 -3.09
N ASN A 451 -2.37 25.11 -2.48
CA ASN A 451 -3.45 26.07 -2.65
C ASN A 451 -3.48 27.04 -1.47
N ARG A 452 -2.97 28.24 -1.72
CA ARG A 452 -2.75 29.26 -0.69
C ARG A 452 -3.64 30.45 -1.05
N SER A 453 -4.79 30.57 -0.38
CA SER A 453 -5.70 31.72 -0.47
C SER A 453 -5.62 32.58 0.78
#